data_AF-A0A4Q3DP96-F1
#
_entry.id   AF-A0A4Q3DP96-F1
#
_cell.length_a   1.000
_cell.length_b   1.000
_cell.length_c   1.000
_cell.angle_alpha   90.00
_cell.angle_beta   90.00
_cell.angle_gamma   90.00
#
_symmetry.space_group_name_H-M   'P 1'
#
loop_
_entity.id
_entity.type
_entity.pdbx_description
1 polymer ?
#
loop_
_entity_poly.entity_id
_entity_poly.type
_entity_poly.pdbx_seq_one_letter_code
_entity_poly.pdbx_strand_id
1 'polypeptide(L)'
;MEDHDEALGGGPRREVSAATIAGREARQLVVPTNRKLGEWQATSIKLETMAARLKAAGRHDPAIAEGAATLRQLVVAETVAFEAVVAGAPEPVQLHSRVGDTRHALRALAARLGAILADLGEMPAGR
;
A
#
# COMPACT_ATOMS: atom_id res chain seq x y z
N MET A 1 -33.93 -58.74 -14.71
CA MET A 1 -34.70 -57.49 -14.69
C MET A 1 -33.98 -56.61 -13.71
N GLU A 2 -33.27 -55.64 -14.26
CA GLU A 2 -32.50 -54.63 -13.55
C GLU A 2 -33.40 -53.86 -12.59
N ASP A 3 -32.84 -53.41 -11.47
CA ASP A 3 -32.96 -52.00 -11.10
C ASP A 3 -31.68 -51.61 -10.34
N HIS A 4 -30.84 -50.88 -11.08
CA HIS A 4 -29.73 -50.10 -10.57
C HIS A 4 -30.33 -48.88 -9.86
N ASP A 5 -30.32 -48.86 -8.53
CA ASP A 5 -30.51 -47.61 -7.79
C ASP A 5 -29.14 -47.06 -7.39
N GLU A 6 -28.65 -46.22 -8.29
CA GLU A 6 -27.38 -45.52 -8.25
C GLU A 6 -27.44 -44.44 -7.16
N ALA A 7 -27.05 -44.79 -5.94
CA ALA A 7 -26.87 -43.84 -4.85
C ALA A 7 -25.69 -42.90 -5.16
N LEU A 8 -25.95 -41.84 -5.93
CA LEU A 8 -25.10 -40.65 -6.07
C LEU A 8 -25.10 -39.87 -4.74
N GLY A 9 -24.48 -40.47 -3.71
CA GLY A 9 -24.24 -39.84 -2.43
C GLY A 9 -23.20 -38.72 -2.58
N GLY A 10 -23.68 -37.48 -2.64
CA GLY A 10 -22.85 -36.27 -2.74
C GLY A 10 -21.70 -36.29 -1.72
N GLY A 11 -20.47 -36.23 -2.25
CA GLY A 11 -19.27 -36.19 -1.43
C GLY A 11 -19.30 -35.02 -0.43
N PRO A 12 -18.57 -35.14 0.69
CA PRO A 12 -18.58 -34.13 1.75
C PRO A 12 -18.24 -32.75 1.18
N ARG A 13 -19.13 -31.77 1.40
CA ARG A 13 -18.87 -30.35 1.11
C ARG A 13 -17.57 -29.99 1.83
N ARG A 14 -16.51 -29.66 1.07
CA ARG A 14 -15.27 -29.11 1.63
C ARG A 14 -15.60 -27.77 2.30
N GLU A 15 -15.65 -27.75 3.62
CA GLU A 15 -15.75 -26.52 4.39
C GLU A 15 -14.51 -25.66 4.15
N VAL A 16 -14.72 -24.39 3.83
CA VAL A 16 -13.60 -23.44 3.64
C VAL A 16 -13.00 -23.15 5.01
N SER A 17 -11.70 -23.39 5.16
CA SER A 17 -11.02 -23.16 6.44
C SER A 17 -11.07 -21.68 6.84
N ALA A 18 -11.14 -21.41 8.15
CA ALA A 18 -11.11 -20.06 8.71
C ALA A 18 -9.90 -19.24 8.21
N ALA A 19 -8.74 -19.89 8.04
CA ALA A 19 -7.55 -19.28 7.44
C ALA A 19 -7.77 -18.80 5.99
N THR A 20 -8.52 -19.55 5.20
CA THR A 20 -8.84 -19.19 3.81
C THR A 20 -9.80 -18.00 3.77
N ILE A 21 -10.78 -17.96 4.69
CA ILE A 21 -11.71 -16.83 4.84
C ILE A 21 -10.93 -15.58 5.23
N ALA A 22 -10.12 -15.65 6.30
CA ALA A 22 -9.29 -14.53 6.77
C ALA A 22 -8.35 -14.02 5.67
N GLY A 23 -7.74 -14.92 4.89
CA GLY A 23 -6.89 -14.53 3.77
C GLY A 23 -7.66 -13.79 2.67
N ARG A 24 -8.89 -14.22 2.36
CA ARG A 24 -9.74 -13.56 1.35
C ARG A 24 -10.15 -12.16 1.81
N GLU A 25 -10.58 -12.04 3.07
CA GLU A 25 -10.98 -10.77 3.68
C GLU A 25 -9.79 -9.81 3.76
N ALA A 26 -8.63 -10.27 4.21
CA ALA A 26 -7.40 -9.47 4.21
C ALA A 26 -7.05 -8.96 2.81
N ARG A 27 -7.21 -9.80 1.78
CA ARG A 27 -7.01 -9.35 0.39
C ARG A 27 -8.00 -8.26 0.00
N GLN A 28 -9.29 -8.44 0.28
CA GLN A 28 -10.30 -7.45 -0.07
C GLN A 28 -10.06 -6.11 0.63
N LEU A 29 -9.62 -6.16 1.89
CA LEU A 29 -9.28 -4.99 2.69
C LEU A 29 -8.12 -4.20 2.07
N VAL A 30 -7.04 -4.86 1.64
CA VAL A 30 -5.84 -4.17 1.15
C VAL A 30 -5.91 -3.71 -0.32
N VAL A 31 -6.82 -4.27 -1.13
CA VAL A 31 -6.90 -3.97 -2.58
C VAL A 31 -7.05 -2.48 -2.89
N PRO A 32 -7.96 -1.71 -2.25
CA PRO A 32 -8.12 -0.30 -2.53
C PRO A 32 -6.84 0.51 -2.31
N THR A 33 -6.14 0.26 -1.19
CA THR A 33 -4.89 0.93 -0.85
C THR A 33 -3.74 0.50 -1.78
N ASN A 34 -3.65 -0.79 -2.10
CA ASN A 34 -2.60 -1.31 -2.99
C ASN A 34 -2.72 -0.76 -4.43
N ARG A 35 -3.93 -0.44 -4.90
CA ARG A 35 -4.12 0.24 -6.20
C ARG A 35 -3.47 1.63 -6.22
N LYS A 36 -3.67 2.41 -5.16
CA LYS A 36 -3.08 3.75 -5.02
C LYS A 36 -1.55 3.68 -4.85
N LEU A 37 -1.07 2.69 -4.09
CA LEU A 37 0.36 2.52 -3.80
C LEU A 37 1.22 2.41 -5.06
N GLY A 38 0.77 1.71 -6.10
CA GLY A 38 1.54 1.59 -7.35
C GLY A 38 1.78 2.94 -8.02
N GLU A 39 0.74 3.76 -8.13
CA GLU A 39 0.82 5.10 -8.72
C GLU A 39 1.70 6.04 -7.88
N TRP A 40 1.55 5.98 -6.56
CA TRP A 40 2.33 6.81 -5.65
C TRP A 40 3.81 6.40 -5.61
N GLN A 41 4.13 5.11 -5.70
CA GLN A 41 5.49 4.63 -5.80
C GLN A 41 6.16 5.14 -7.09
N ALA A 42 5.49 5.03 -8.24
CA ALA A 42 6.01 5.55 -9.50
C ALA A 42 6.24 7.07 -9.43
N THR A 43 5.27 7.80 -8.85
CA THR A 43 5.39 9.25 -8.66
C THR A 43 6.55 9.61 -7.72
N SER A 44 6.76 8.85 -6.64
CA SER A 44 7.88 9.08 -5.71
C SER A 44 9.24 8.92 -6.40
N ILE A 45 9.39 7.93 -7.27
CA ILE A 45 10.63 7.69 -8.03
C ILE A 45 10.89 8.84 -9.01
N LYS A 46 9.84 9.34 -9.67
CA LYS A 46 9.93 10.50 -10.55
C LYS A 46 10.41 11.73 -9.77
N LEU A 47 9.80 12.02 -8.63
CA LEU A 47 10.16 13.15 -7.77
C LEU A 47 11.60 13.03 -7.25
N GLU A 48 12.01 11.85 -6.79
CA GLU A 48 13.37 11.56 -6.34
C GLU A 48 14.40 11.81 -7.46
N THR A 49 14.12 11.29 -8.66
CA THR A 49 15.00 11.47 -9.83
C THR A 49 15.13 12.95 -10.20
N MET A 50 14.02 13.71 -10.15
CA MET A 50 14.04 15.15 -10.43
C MET A 50 14.80 15.93 -9.36
N ALA A 51 14.58 15.61 -8.08
CA ALA A 51 15.30 16.22 -6.96
C ALA A 51 16.81 15.98 -7.05
N ALA A 52 17.24 14.75 -7.34
CA ALA A 52 18.64 14.40 -7.52
C ALA A 52 19.30 15.20 -8.68
N ARG A 53 18.59 15.37 -9.79
CA ARG A 53 19.08 16.18 -10.94
C ARG A 53 19.22 17.66 -10.59
N LEU A 54 18.26 18.22 -9.86
CA LEU A 54 18.29 19.61 -9.41
C LEU A 54 19.46 19.85 -8.45
N LYS A 55 19.65 18.94 -7.48
CA LYS A 55 20.78 18.95 -6.54
C LYS A 55 22.13 18.91 -7.27
N ALA A 56 22.28 17.99 -8.23
CA ALA A 56 23.50 17.89 -9.04
C ALA A 56 23.78 19.15 -9.88
N ALA A 57 22.73 19.86 -10.30
CA ALA A 57 22.84 21.11 -11.05
C ALA A 57 22.97 22.37 -10.16
N GLY A 58 22.90 22.24 -8.83
CA GLY A 58 22.85 23.37 -7.91
C GLY A 58 21.61 24.25 -8.08
N ARG A 59 20.51 23.69 -8.58
CA ARG A 59 19.25 24.40 -8.86
C ARG A 59 18.17 23.97 -7.89
N HIS A 60 17.20 24.86 -7.66
CA HIS A 60 16.02 24.58 -6.86
C HIS A 60 14.75 24.75 -7.70
N ASP A 61 13.79 23.84 -7.53
CA ASP A 61 12.45 23.93 -8.10
C ASP A 61 11.41 23.67 -7.00
N PRO A 62 10.70 24.73 -6.54
CA PRO A 62 9.68 24.61 -5.50
C PRO A 62 8.56 23.62 -5.85
N ALA A 63 8.24 23.43 -7.14
CA ALA A 63 7.15 22.56 -7.55
C ALA A 63 7.42 21.08 -7.22
N ILE A 64 8.70 20.67 -7.20
CA ILE A 64 9.10 19.30 -6.83
C ILE A 64 8.91 19.08 -5.34
N ALA A 65 9.30 20.06 -4.52
CA ALA A 65 9.08 20.02 -3.08
C ALA A 65 7.58 20.00 -2.75
N GLU A 66 6.78 20.84 -3.40
CA GLU A 66 5.32 20.87 -3.23
C GLU A 66 4.66 19.54 -3.65
N GLY A 67 5.09 18.97 -4.78
CA GLY A 67 4.62 17.66 -5.24
C GLY A 67 4.95 16.54 -4.25
N ALA A 68 6.17 16.52 -3.70
CA ALA A 68 6.57 15.54 -2.69
C ALA A 68 5.82 15.73 -1.37
N ALA A 69 5.59 16.97 -0.93
CA ALA A 69 4.84 17.29 0.27
C ALA A 69 3.36 16.87 0.15
N THR A 70 2.74 17.18 -0.99
CA THR A 70 1.35 16.81 -1.29
C THR A 70 1.19 15.30 -1.30
N LEU A 71 2.08 14.59 -2.02
CA LEU A 71 2.03 13.13 -2.07
C LEU A 71 2.24 12.51 -0.68
N ARG A 72 3.14 13.08 0.13
CA ARG A 72 3.37 12.62 1.51
C ARG A 72 2.11 12.79 2.37
N GLN A 73 1.40 13.91 2.26
CA GLN A 73 0.15 14.14 2.98
C GLN A 73 -0.92 13.13 2.58
N LEU A 74 -1.06 12.83 1.29
CA LEU A 74 -2.00 11.82 0.80
C LEU A 74 -1.67 10.42 1.36
N VAL A 75 -0.40 10.03 1.37
CA VAL A 75 0.05 8.74 1.91
C VAL A 75 -0.22 8.66 3.42
N VAL A 76 0.02 9.74 4.17
CA VAL A 76 -0.27 9.80 5.61
C VAL A 76 -1.78 9.68 5.88
N ALA A 77 -2.60 10.44 5.13
CA ALA A 77 -4.06 10.37 5.26
C ALA A 77 -4.60 8.97 4.95
N GLU A 78 -4.09 8.34 3.88
CA GLU A 78 -4.45 6.96 3.54
C GLU A 78 -3.99 5.97 4.61
N THR A 79 -2.83 6.18 5.22
CA THR A 79 -2.35 5.32 6.32
C THR A 79 -3.31 5.36 7.49
N VAL A 80 -3.75 6.56 7.90
CA VAL A 80 -4.73 6.72 8.98
C VAL A 80 -6.07 6.06 8.61
N ALA A 81 -6.56 6.29 7.39
CA ALA A 81 -7.81 5.69 6.92
C ALA A 81 -7.72 4.15 6.85
N PHE A 82 -6.60 3.62 6.37
CA PHE A 82 -6.33 2.19 6.31
C PHE A 82 -6.34 1.56 7.71
N GLU A 83 -5.63 2.15 8.68
CA GLU A 83 -5.62 1.65 10.06
C GLU A 83 -7.01 1.68 10.71
N ALA A 84 -7.82 2.71 10.43
CA ALA A 84 -9.20 2.76 10.91
C ALA A 84 -10.06 1.60 10.35
N VAL A 85 -9.88 1.25 9.07
CA VAL A 85 -10.55 0.10 8.46
C VAL A 85 -10.04 -1.22 9.05
N VAL A 86 -8.72 -1.37 9.22
CA VAL A 86 -8.13 -2.58 9.81
C VAL A 86 -8.63 -2.80 11.23
N ALA A 87 -8.72 -1.74 12.05
CA ALA A 87 -9.20 -1.84 13.43
C ALA A 87 -10.63 -2.39 13.55
N GLY A 88 -11.46 -2.24 12.51
CA GLY A 88 -12.81 -2.79 12.45
C GLY A 88 -12.89 -4.26 11.98
N ALA A 89 -11.78 -4.84 11.52
CA ALA A 89 -11.76 -6.22 11.03
C ALA A 89 -11.53 -7.25 12.16
N PRO A 90 -11.89 -8.53 11.99
CA PRO A 90 -11.54 -9.58 12.95
C PRO A 90 -10.02 -9.74 13.12
N GLU A 91 -9.56 -10.11 14.32
CA GLU A 91 -8.13 -10.26 14.64
C GLU A 91 -7.32 -11.10 13.61
N PRO A 92 -7.81 -12.26 13.11
CA PRO A 92 -7.08 -13.02 12.09
C PRO A 92 -6.82 -12.25 10.80
N VAL A 93 -7.67 -11.28 10.46
CA VAL A 93 -7.50 -10.39 9.31
C VAL A 93 -6.51 -9.28 9.65
N GLN A 94 -6.60 -8.68 10.84
CA GLN A 94 -5.71 -7.61 11.30
C GLN A 94 -4.24 -8.04 11.34
N LEU A 95 -4.00 -9.29 11.76
CA LEU A 95 -2.68 -9.90 11.89
C LEU A 95 -2.20 -10.59 10.60
N HIS A 96 -3.02 -10.60 9.55
CA HIS A 96 -2.67 -11.27 8.31
C HIS A 96 -1.48 -10.57 7.61
N SER A 97 -0.55 -11.35 7.04
CA SER A 97 0.68 -10.85 6.39
C SER A 97 0.42 -9.73 5.36
N ARG A 98 -0.57 -9.89 4.48
CA ARG A 98 -1.03 -8.87 3.52
C ARG A 98 -1.27 -7.49 4.15
N VAL A 99 -1.89 -7.43 5.33
CA VAL A 99 -2.11 -6.18 6.05
C VAL A 99 -0.77 -5.60 6.51
N GLY A 100 0.10 -6.45 7.08
CA GLY A 100 1.47 -6.09 7.45
C GLY A 100 2.30 -5.54 6.27
N ASP A 101 2.23 -6.18 5.10
CA ASP A 101 2.94 -5.77 3.89
C ASP A 101 2.44 -4.39 3.41
N THR A 102 1.13 -4.17 3.40
CA THR A 102 0.55 -2.86 3.03
C THR A 102 0.95 -1.77 4.02
N ARG A 103 0.97 -2.04 5.34
CA ARG A 103 1.50 -1.11 6.37
C ARG A 103 2.96 -0.75 6.11
N HIS A 104 3.77 -1.77 5.82
CA HIS A 104 5.18 -1.57 5.52
C HIS A 104 5.37 -0.71 4.27
N ALA A 105 4.62 -0.98 3.20
CA ALA A 105 4.69 -0.22 1.95
C ALA A 105 4.31 1.27 2.14
N LEU A 106 3.24 1.56 2.88
CA LEU A 106 2.83 2.92 3.21
C LEU A 106 3.92 3.66 4.01
N ARG A 107 4.47 3.02 5.03
CA ARG A 107 5.54 3.59 5.86
C ARG A 107 6.81 3.88 5.04
N ALA A 108 7.24 2.92 4.23
CA ALA A 108 8.41 3.06 3.39
C ALA A 108 8.26 4.22 2.37
N LEU A 109 7.07 4.34 1.77
CA LEU A 109 6.76 5.42 0.84
C LEU A 109 6.76 6.79 1.53
N ALA A 110 6.14 6.91 2.71
CA ALA A 110 6.15 8.15 3.49
C ALA A 110 7.58 8.56 3.91
N ALA A 111 8.42 7.58 4.27
CA ALA A 111 9.82 7.81 4.61
C ALA A 111 10.63 8.30 3.40
N ARG A 112 10.48 7.67 2.23
CA ARG A 112 11.12 8.12 0.98
C ARG A 112 10.75 9.57 0.66
N LEU A 113 9.47 9.92 0.72
CA LEU A 113 9.01 11.28 0.45
C LEU A 113 9.56 12.28 1.48
N GLY A 114 9.69 11.88 2.73
CA GLY A 114 10.39 12.67 3.76
C GLY A 114 11.86 12.92 3.43
N ALA A 115 12.58 11.90 2.93
CA ALA A 115 13.97 12.03 2.51
C ALA A 115 14.12 12.99 1.31
N ILE A 116 13.25 12.89 0.29
CA ILE A 116 13.23 13.81 -0.85
C ILE A 116 13.06 15.26 -0.39
N LEU A 117 12.14 15.50 0.55
CA LEU A 117 11.89 16.85 1.09
C LEU A 117 13.08 17.40 1.89
N ALA A 118 13.73 16.56 2.69
CA ALA A 118 14.94 16.94 3.42
C ALA A 118 16.06 17.34 2.45
N ASP A 119 16.30 16.51 1.43
CA ASP A 119 17.31 16.78 0.40
C ASP A 119 17.07 18.10 -0.36
N LEU A 120 15.80 18.44 -0.63
CA LEU A 120 15.44 19.68 -1.31
C LEU A 120 15.56 20.91 -0.39
N GLY A 121 15.35 20.74 0.92
CA GLY A 121 15.47 21.80 1.93
C GLY A 121 16.92 22.10 2.35
N GLU A 122 17.84 21.16 2.17
CA GLU A 122 19.28 21.34 2.44
C GLU A 122 20.04 22.05 1.32
N MET A 123 19.41 22.33 0.17
CA MET A 123 20.10 23.01 -0.92
C MET A 123 20.41 24.47 -0.53
N PRO A 124 21.70 24.88 -0.50
CA PRO A 124 22.04 26.27 -0.22
C PRO A 124 21.39 27.16 -1.27
N ALA A 125 20.70 28.21 -0.83
CA ALA A 125 20.15 29.22 -1.72
C ALA A 125 21.28 29.72 -2.63
N GLY A 126 21.21 29.34 -3.91
CA GLY A 126 22.24 29.65 -4.90
C GLY A 126 22.45 31.16 -4.97
N ARG A 127 23.70 31.55 -4.77
CA ARG A 127 24.24 32.91 -4.91
C ARG A 127 24.21 33.38 -6.36
#